data_AF-A0A820DB40-F1
#
_entry.id   AF-A0A820DB40-F1
#
_cell.length_a   1.000
_cell.length_b   1.000
_cell.length_c   1.000
_cell.angle_alpha   90.00
_cell.angle_beta   90.00
_cell.angle_gamma   90.00
#
_symmetry.space_group_name_H-M   'P 1'
#
loop_
_entity.id
_entity.type
_entity.pdbx_description
1 polymer ?
#
loop_
_entity_poly.entity_id
_entity_poly.type
_entity_poly.pdbx_seq_one_letter_code
_entity_poly.pdbx_strand_id
1 'polypeptide(L)'
;MISFTTTQSEEDLLNIISLMKSNLRENLSIDQQTSGGFLSIDFSYDVLRKIRQLAPSIRAKDSNSNKLVGYALTSLPEFAAELPNTAKLVTIINTLEYKSKPVRD
;
A
#
# COMPACT_ATOMS: atom_id res chain seq x y z
N MET A 1 -1.17 -21.24 7.22
CA MET A 1 -0.55 -21.11 5.88
C MET A 1 -0.99 -19.79 5.28
N ILE A 2 -0.06 -18.98 4.74
CA ILE A 2 -0.41 -17.71 4.09
C ILE A 2 -0.53 -17.93 2.59
N SER A 3 -1.64 -17.47 2.02
CA SER A 3 -1.90 -17.49 0.58
C SER A 3 -1.75 -16.09 0.00
N PHE A 4 -1.19 -16.00 -1.21
CA PHE A 4 -0.96 -14.74 -1.91
C PHE A 4 -1.68 -14.76 -3.25
N THR A 5 -2.32 -13.66 -3.59
CA THR A 5 -2.93 -13.43 -4.92
C THR A 5 -3.09 -11.93 -5.14
N THR A 6 -3.50 -11.52 -6.34
CA THR A 6 -3.86 -10.13 -6.61
C THR A 6 -5.26 -9.80 -6.10
N THR A 7 -5.56 -8.53 -5.86
CA THR A 7 -6.88 -8.08 -5.42
C THR A 7 -7.94 -8.38 -6.48
N GLN A 8 -8.97 -9.14 -6.11
CA GLN A 8 -9.98 -9.64 -7.04
C GLN A 8 -11.31 -8.89 -6.94
N SER A 9 -11.59 -8.26 -5.79
CA SER A 9 -12.91 -7.70 -5.49
C SER A 9 -12.83 -6.37 -4.74
N GLU A 10 -13.98 -5.69 -4.64
CA GLU A 10 -14.15 -4.53 -3.77
C GLU A 10 -13.97 -4.90 -2.29
N GLU A 11 -14.37 -6.12 -1.90
CA GLU A 11 -14.15 -6.64 -0.55
C GLU A 11 -12.65 -6.70 -0.20
N ASP A 12 -11.79 -7.07 -1.15
CA ASP A 12 -10.34 -7.04 -0.92
C ASP A 12 -9.85 -5.61 -0.63
N LEU A 13 -10.41 -4.59 -1.30
CA LEU A 13 -10.06 -3.18 -1.05
C LEU A 13 -10.56 -2.71 0.32
N LEU A 14 -11.78 -3.07 0.71
CA LEU A 14 -12.32 -2.73 2.03
C LEU A 14 -11.53 -3.39 3.15
N ASN A 15 -11.10 -4.65 2.97
CA ASN A 15 -10.23 -5.35 3.91
C ASN A 15 -8.84 -4.68 4.01
N ILE A 16 -8.27 -4.21 2.90
CA ILE A 16 -7.03 -3.43 2.91
C ILE A 16 -7.21 -2.14 3.71
N ILE A 17 -8.30 -1.39 3.48
CA ILE A 17 -8.58 -0.14 4.21
C ILE A 17 -8.73 -0.41 5.70
N SER A 18 -9.44 -1.48 6.07
CA SER A 18 -9.62 -1.86 7.47
C SER A 18 -8.28 -2.16 8.14
N LEU A 19 -7.44 -2.98 7.50
CA LEU A 19 -6.11 -3.31 8.02
C LEU A 19 -5.17 -2.10 8.04
N MET A 20 -5.21 -1.24 7.03
CA MET A 20 -4.44 0.00 6.97
C MET A 20 -4.81 0.91 8.15
N LYS A 21 -6.11 1.16 8.35
CA LYS A 21 -6.62 2.00 9.43
C LYS A 21 -6.20 1.49 10.80
N SER A 22 -6.25 0.18 11.05
CA SER A 22 -5.82 -0.38 12.32
C SER A 22 -4.31 -0.23 12.60
N ASN A 23 -3.51 0.07 11.57
CA ASN A 23 -2.07 0.28 11.68
C ASN A 23 -1.65 1.75 11.54
N LEU A 24 -2.61 2.69 11.47
CA LEU A 24 -2.30 4.11 11.55
C LEU A 24 -1.77 4.46 12.93
N ARG A 25 -0.83 5.41 12.98
CA ARG A 25 -0.13 5.81 14.19
C ARG A 25 -1.08 6.10 15.36
N GLU A 26 -2.14 6.84 15.11
CA GLU A 26 -3.15 7.23 16.10
C GLU A 26 -3.94 6.04 16.66
N ASN A 27 -3.94 4.90 15.97
CA ASN A 27 -4.68 3.70 16.35
C ASN A 27 -3.79 2.64 17.01
N LEU A 28 -2.50 2.92 17.22
CA LEU A 28 -1.52 2.01 17.81
C LEU A 28 -1.01 2.53 19.16
N SER A 29 -0.75 1.61 20.10
CA SER A 29 -0.08 1.95 21.34
C SER A 29 1.38 2.39 21.10
N ILE A 30 1.98 3.07 22.07
CA ILE A 30 3.39 3.50 21.99
C ILE A 30 4.32 2.30 21.81
N ASP A 31 4.07 1.19 22.52
CA ASP A 31 4.87 -0.03 22.42
C ASP A 31 4.77 -0.65 21.02
N GLN A 32 3.57 -0.67 20.43
CA GLN A 32 3.36 -1.15 19.06
C GLN A 32 4.07 -0.24 18.03
N GLN A 33 3.95 1.08 18.18
CA GLN A 33 4.62 2.05 17.32
C GLN A 33 6.15 1.87 17.36
N THR A 34 6.70 1.62 18.54
CA THR A 34 8.15 1.52 18.75
C THR A 34 8.72 0.18 18.26
N SER A 35 7.99 -0.91 18.48
CA SER A 35 8.46 -2.27 18.14
C SER A 35 8.14 -2.70 16.70
N GLY A 36 7.00 -2.28 16.16
CA GLY A 36 6.47 -2.73 14.85
C GLY A 36 6.37 -1.64 13.79
N GLY A 37 6.65 -0.38 14.15
CA GLY A 37 6.39 0.76 13.27
C GLY A 37 4.90 1.10 13.18
N PHE A 38 4.57 2.01 12.26
CA PHE A 38 3.20 2.47 12.04
C PHE A 38 3.05 3.07 10.64
N LEU A 39 1.80 3.18 10.19
CA LEU A 39 1.44 3.93 8.99
C LEU A 39 1.19 5.40 9.34
N SER A 40 1.64 6.29 8.47
CA SER A 40 1.39 7.73 8.52
C SER A 40 0.49 8.21 7.36
N ILE A 41 0.09 7.29 6.49
CA ILE A 41 -0.68 7.57 5.27
C ILE A 41 -1.86 6.59 5.23
N ASP A 42 -3.04 7.12 4.96
CA ASP A 42 -4.20 6.35 4.55
C ASP A 42 -4.63 6.72 3.11
N PHE A 43 -5.43 5.84 2.51
CA PHE A 43 -6.02 6.06 1.19
C PHE A 43 -7.53 5.85 1.27
N SER A 44 -8.28 6.69 0.56
CA SER A 44 -9.71 6.51 0.39
C SER A 44 -10.01 5.29 -0.50
N TYR A 45 -11.23 4.78 -0.39
CA TYR A 45 -11.71 3.71 -1.28
C TYR A 45 -11.58 4.09 -2.76
N ASP A 46 -11.94 5.32 -3.12
CA ASP A 46 -11.86 5.78 -4.52
C ASP A 46 -10.43 5.77 -5.05
N VAL A 47 -9.45 6.12 -4.21
CA VAL A 47 -8.03 6.04 -4.57
C VAL A 47 -7.64 4.58 -4.78
N LEU A 48 -7.91 3.69 -3.83
CA LEU A 48 -7.55 2.28 -3.97
C LEU A 48 -8.26 1.58 -5.14
N ARG A 49 -9.51 1.98 -5.44
CA ARG A 49 -10.26 1.49 -6.59
C ARG A 49 -9.57 1.89 -7.90
N LYS A 50 -9.13 3.15 -8.03
CA LYS A 50 -8.36 3.62 -9.19
C LYS A 50 -7.02 2.90 -9.31
N ILE A 51 -6.27 2.75 -8.21
CA ILE A 51 -5.01 2.00 -8.16
C ILE A 51 -5.22 0.59 -8.71
N ARG A 52 -6.22 -0.14 -8.20
CA ARG A 52 -6.54 -1.50 -8.65
C ARG A 52 -6.93 -1.55 -10.13
N GLN A 53 -7.70 -0.58 -10.62
CA GLN A 53 -8.11 -0.52 -12.04
C GLN A 53 -6.91 -0.38 -12.98
N LEU A 54 -5.87 0.34 -12.56
CA LEU A 54 -4.63 0.50 -13.31
C LEU A 54 -3.72 -0.74 -13.17
N ALA A 55 -3.55 -1.23 -11.95
CA ALA A 55 -2.73 -2.40 -11.64
C ALA A 55 -3.24 -3.13 -10.38
N PRO A 56 -3.63 -4.41 -10.48
CA PRO A 56 -4.01 -5.20 -9.31
C PRO A 56 -2.88 -5.29 -8.28
N SER A 57 -3.18 -4.89 -7.05
CA SER A 57 -2.26 -4.98 -5.91
C SER A 57 -2.20 -6.40 -5.35
N ILE A 58 -1.15 -6.73 -4.60
CA ILE A 58 -1.01 -8.05 -3.97
C ILE A 58 -1.71 -8.05 -2.61
N ARG A 59 -2.40 -9.15 -2.30
CA ARG A 59 -2.98 -9.43 -0.98
C ARG A 59 -2.47 -10.75 -0.41
N ALA A 60 -2.32 -10.80 0.91
CA ALA A 60 -1.95 -11.97 1.69
C ALA A 60 -3.07 -12.32 2.68
N LYS A 61 -3.63 -13.53 2.57
CA LYS A 61 -4.67 -14.03 3.49
C LYS A 61 -4.17 -15.25 4.28
N ASP A 62 -4.47 -15.28 5.56
CA ASP A 62 -4.34 -16.51 6.36
C ASP A 62 -5.40 -17.51 5.91
N SER A 63 -4.98 -18.71 5.51
CA SER A 63 -5.87 -19.70 4.87
C SER A 63 -6.87 -20.32 5.84
N ASN A 64 -6.61 -20.27 7.16
CA ASN A 64 -7.47 -20.89 8.17
C ASN A 64 -8.62 -19.95 8.57
N SER A 65 -8.31 -18.67 8.74
CA SER A 65 -9.27 -17.63 9.13
C SER A 65 -9.87 -16.86 7.95
N ASN A 66 -9.31 -17.04 6.75
CA ASN A 66 -9.58 -16.24 5.56
C ASN A 66 -9.37 -14.72 5.77
N LYS A 67 -8.64 -14.33 6.82
CA LYS A 67 -8.39 -12.92 7.17
C LYS A 67 -7.26 -12.36 6.33
N LEU A 68 -7.42 -11.12 5.85
CA LEU A 68 -6.31 -10.36 5.26
C LEU A 68 -5.27 -10.03 6.35
N VAL A 69 -4.04 -10.45 6.14
CA VAL A 69 -2.91 -10.23 7.07
C VAL A 69 -1.80 -9.37 6.49
N GLY A 70 -1.87 -9.04 5.20
CA GLY A 70 -0.92 -8.15 4.55
C GLY A 70 -1.33 -7.80 3.12
N TYR A 71 -0.71 -6.77 2.57
CA TYR A 71 -0.91 -6.31 1.20
C TYR A 71 0.32 -5.55 0.70
N ALA A 72 0.47 -5.45 -0.62
CA ALA A 72 1.41 -4.56 -1.28
C ALA A 72 0.68 -3.81 -2.39
N LEU A 73 0.54 -2.48 -2.22
CA LEU A 73 -0.14 -1.63 -3.19
C LEU A 73 0.74 -1.38 -4.41
N THR A 74 0.14 -1.44 -5.60
CA THR A 74 0.83 -1.23 -6.88
C THR A 74 0.16 -0.08 -7.62
N SER A 75 0.88 1.04 -7.78
CA SER A 75 0.40 2.20 -8.55
C SER A 75 1.34 2.46 -9.72
N LEU A 76 0.78 2.88 -10.85
CA LEU A 76 1.58 3.45 -11.93
C LEU A 76 2.17 4.81 -11.49
N PRO A 77 3.36 5.20 -12.01
CA PRO A 77 4.02 6.44 -11.62
C PRO A 77 3.17 7.69 -11.81
N GLU A 78 2.38 7.76 -12.89
CA GLU A 78 1.56 8.93 -13.22
C GLU A 78 0.50 9.15 -12.14
N PHE A 79 -0.18 8.08 -11.71
CA PHE A 79 -1.18 8.18 -10.66
C PHE A 79 -0.56 8.41 -9.28
N ALA A 80 0.59 7.77 -8.99
CA ALA A 80 1.31 8.00 -7.73
C ALA A 80 1.82 9.45 -7.60
N ALA A 81 2.09 10.13 -8.72
CA ALA A 81 2.48 11.54 -8.75
C ALA A 81 1.33 12.48 -8.38
N GLU A 82 0.07 12.07 -8.54
CA GLU A 82 -1.12 12.88 -8.23
C GLU A 82 -1.56 12.76 -6.77
N LEU A 83 -1.11 11.73 -6.05
CA LEU A 83 -1.52 11.50 -4.67
C LEU A 83 -0.68 12.38 -3.71
N PRO A 84 -1.32 13.13 -2.77
CA PRO A 84 -0.65 14.14 -1.94
C PRO A 84 0.59 13.64 -1.19
N ASN A 85 0.55 12.39 -0.73
CA ASN A 85 1.60 11.82 0.12
C ASN A 85 2.68 11.04 -0.65
N THR A 86 2.46 10.73 -1.93
CA THR A 86 3.44 9.97 -2.76
C THR A 86 4.04 10.80 -3.88
N ALA A 87 3.47 11.97 -4.20
CA ALA A 87 4.00 12.87 -5.23
C ALA A 87 5.48 13.21 -5.03
N LYS A 88 5.87 13.61 -3.81
CA LYS A 88 7.27 13.92 -3.47
C LYS A 88 8.19 12.71 -3.66
N LEU A 89 7.72 11.52 -3.31
CA LEU A 89 8.49 10.28 -3.48
C LEU A 89 8.76 10.02 -4.97
N VAL A 90 7.73 10.12 -5.82
CA VAL A 90 7.88 9.95 -7.28
C VAL A 90 8.85 10.99 -7.86
N THR A 91 8.72 12.26 -7.46
CA THR A 91 9.64 13.32 -7.87
C THR A 91 11.08 12.99 -7.50
N ILE A 92 11.32 12.54 -6.25
CA ILE A 92 12.68 12.15 -5.82
C ILE A 92 13.18 10.98 -6.67
N ILE A 93 12.42 9.90 -6.81
CA ILE A 93 12.81 8.72 -7.60
C ILE A 93 13.24 9.12 -9.02
N ASN A 94 12.50 10.03 -9.66
CA ASN A 94 12.81 10.49 -11.01
C ASN A 94 14.12 11.28 -11.15
N THR A 95 14.68 11.77 -10.03
CA THR A 95 15.99 12.47 -9.98
C THR A 95 17.15 11.55 -9.62
N LEU A 96 16.89 10.32 -9.16
CA LEU A 96 17.91 9.41 -8.68
C LEU A 96 18.59 8.64 -9.81
N GLU A 97 19.89 8.44 -9.66
CA GLU A 97 20.70 7.56 -10.49
C GLU A 97 21.39 6.49 -9.64
N TYR A 98 21.44 5.26 -10.15
CA TYR A 98 22.21 4.16 -9.57
C TYR A 98 23.17 3.61 -10.61
N LYS A 99 24.48 3.63 -10.32
CA LYS A 99 25.55 3.21 -11.26
C LYS A 99 25.42 3.90 -12.64
N SER A 100 25.18 5.22 -12.62
CA SER A 100 25.00 6.06 -13.82
C SER A 100 23.83 5.64 -14.70
N LYS A 101 22.82 4.99 -14.11
CA LYS A 101 21.54 4.68 -14.76
C LYS A 101 20.41 5.33 -13.97
N PRO A 102 19.47 6.03 -14.63
CA PRO A 102 18.28 6.55 -13.95
C PRO A 102 17.52 5.42 -13.25
N VAL A 103 17.03 5.66 -12.03
CA VAL A 103 16.24 4.66 -11.27
C VAL A 103 14.83 4.49 -11.86
N ARG A 104 14.36 5.47 -12.62
CA ARG A 104 13.05 5.47 -13.27
C ARG A 104 12.96 4.56 -14.52
N ASP A 105 14.10 4.09 -15.04
CA ASP A 105 14.23 3.29 -16.28
C ASP A 105 14.69 1.85 -15.96
#